data_AF-A0A946Y3H6-F1
#
_entry.id   AF-A0A946Y3H6-F1
#
_cell.length_a   1.000
_cell.length_b   1.000
_cell.length_c   1.000
_cell.angle_alpha   90.00
_cell.angle_beta   90.00
_cell.angle_gamma   90.00
#
_symmetry.space_group_name_H-M   'P 1'
#
loop_
_entity.id
_entity.type
_entity.pdbx_description
1 polymer ?
#
loop_
_entity_poly.entity_id
_entity_poly.type
_entity_poly.pdbx_seq_one_letter_code
_entity_poly.pdbx_strand_id
1 'polypeptide(L)' 'GDSGEQDPEVYGEIARRYPQSIQRILIRRLDDADRDDARYIEAFADVPPAKWQLFDDPGQLSADALTR' A
#
# COMPACT_ATOMS: atom_id res chain seq x y z
N GLY A 1 -5.06 1.09 6.10
CA GLY A 1 -4.21 0.71 7.24
C GLY A 1 -3.18 1.78 7.52
N ASP A 2 -2.28 1.50 8.44
CA ASP A 2 -1.13 2.32 8.79
C ASP A 2 0.18 1.51 8.79
N SER A 3 1.32 2.19 8.70
CA SER A 3 2.62 1.50 8.63
C SER A 3 3.14 0.99 9.97
N GLY A 4 2.57 1.43 11.10
CA GLY A 4 3.05 1.03 12.43
C GLY A 4 2.72 -0.41 12.78
N GLU A 5 1.67 -0.96 12.17
CA GLU A 5 1.19 -2.33 12.37
C GLU A 5 1.52 -3.23 11.15
N GLN A 6 0.97 -4.46 11.12
CA GLN A 6 1.20 -5.44 10.04
C GLN A 6 0.35 -5.21 8.77
N ASP A 7 -0.23 -4.02 8.60
CA ASP A 7 -1.08 -3.74 7.45
C ASP A 7 -0.36 -3.89 6.09
N PRO A 8 0.91 -3.46 5.92
CA PRO A 8 1.63 -3.70 4.66
C PRO A 8 1.68 -5.18 4.28
N GLU A 9 2.04 -6.04 5.23
CA GLU A 9 2.21 -7.47 5.03
C GLU A 9 0.88 -8.16 4.72
N VAL A 10 -0.15 -7.87 5.52
CA VAL A 10 -1.49 -8.44 5.35
C VAL A 10 -2.09 -8.01 4.02
N TYR A 11 -2.02 -6.73 3.67
CA TYR A 11 -2.60 -6.24 2.42
C TYR A 11 -1.81 -6.70 1.19
N GLY A 12 -0.49 -6.80 1.29
CA GLY A 12 0.35 -7.38 0.26
C GLY A 12 -0.02 -8.82 -0.06
N GLU A 13 -0.22 -9.66 0.97
CA GLU A 13 -0.69 -11.03 0.80
C GLU A 13 -2.07 -11.07 0.12
N ILE A 14 -3.02 -10.27 0.58
CA ILE A 14 -4.38 -10.22 0.03
C ILE A 14 -4.36 -9.75 -1.43
N ALA A 15 -3.54 -8.76 -1.78
CA ALA A 15 -3.40 -8.27 -3.17
C ALA A 15 -2.83 -9.34 -4.10
N ARG A 16 -1.85 -10.13 -3.65
CA ARG A 16 -1.33 -11.27 -4.43
C ARG A 16 -2.37 -12.37 -4.58
N ARG A 17 -3.15 -12.64 -3.53
CA ARG A 17 -4.16 -13.71 -3.51
C ARG A 17 -5.40 -13.37 -4.35
N TYR A 18 -5.82 -12.11 -4.38
CA TYR A 18 -7.02 -11.64 -5.05
C TYR A 18 -6.75 -10.41 -5.92
N PRO A 19 -5.88 -10.51 -6.94
CA PRO A 19 -5.38 -9.35 -7.68
C PRO A 19 -6.46 -8.61 -8.46
N GLN A 20 -7.59 -9.24 -8.77
CA GLN A 20 -8.72 -8.62 -9.46
C GLN A 20 -9.73 -7.96 -8.51
N SER A 21 -9.69 -8.31 -7.22
CA SER A 21 -10.62 -7.77 -6.20
C SER A 21 -10.07 -6.54 -5.49
N ILE A 22 -8.76 -6.34 -5.53
CA ILE A 22 -8.09 -5.21 -4.88
C ILE A 22 -7.79 -4.13 -5.93
N GLN A 23 -8.53 -3.02 -5.87
CA GLN A 23 -8.28 -1.85 -6.73
C GLN A 23 -7.03 -1.11 -6.28
N ARG A 24 -6.98 -0.71 -5.00
CA ARG A 24 -5.85 0.04 -4.44
C ARG A 24 -5.72 -0.18 -2.95
N ILE A 25 -4.48 -0.12 -2.46
CA ILE A 25 -4.09 -0.19 -1.06
C ILE A 25 -3.53 1.16 -0.65
N LEU A 26 -4.07 1.72 0.44
CA LEU A 26 -3.61 2.98 1.02
C LEU A 26 -3.12 2.71 2.44
N ILE A 27 -1.85 3.02 2.69
CA ILE A 27 -1.20 2.88 4.00
C ILE A 27 -0.85 4.28 4.49
N ARG A 28 -1.39 4.69 5.64
CA ARG A 28 -0.98 5.92 6.31
C ARG A 28 0.38 5.70 6.94
N ARG A 29 1.37 6.54 6.65
CA ARG A 29 2.69 6.42 7.27
C ARG A 29 2.64 6.96 8.70
N LEU A 30 3.17 6.19 9.64
CA LEU A 30 3.36 6.57 11.05
C LEU A 30 4.82 6.43 11.49
N ASP A 31 5.64 5.75 10.69
CA ASP A 31 7.09 5.64 10.85
C ASP A 31 7.82 6.56 9.86
N ASP A 32 9.14 6.70 10.04
CA ASP A 32 9.99 7.43 9.10
C ASP A 32 10.42 6.58 7.89
N ALA A 33 9.81 5.40 7.72
CA ALA A 33 10.20 4.45 6.68
C ALA A 33 9.68 4.89 5.30
N ASP A 34 10.57 4.89 4.31
CA ASP A 34 10.24 5.21 2.92
C ASP A 34 9.72 4.01 2.16
N ARG A 35 9.02 4.26 1.05
CA ARG A 35 8.45 3.21 0.18
C ARG A 35 9.47 2.16 -0.26
N ASP A 36 10.72 2.58 -0.40
CA ASP A 36 11.85 1.74 -0.83
C ASP A 36 12.54 1.01 0.35
N ASP A 37 11.98 1.10 1.56
CA ASP A 37 12.40 0.30 2.70
C ASP A 37 12.20 -1.20 2.41
N ALA A 38 13.14 -2.02 2.85
CA ALA A 38 13.15 -3.47 2.65
C ALA A 38 11.84 -4.12 3.09
N ARG A 39 11.23 -3.61 4.18
CA ARG A 39 9.95 -4.12 4.69
C ARG A 39 8.83 -4.00 3.66
N TYR A 40 8.71 -2.85 2.99
CA TYR A 40 7.65 -2.65 2.01
C TYR A 40 7.94 -3.33 0.67
N ILE A 41 9.22 -3.42 0.29
CA ILE A 41 9.64 -4.21 -0.86
C ILE A 41 9.22 -5.67 -0.68
N GLU A 42 9.45 -6.25 0.50
CA GLU A 42 9.03 -7.62 0.81
C GLU A 42 7.50 -7.75 0.91
N ALA A 43 6.86 -6.87 1.68
CA ALA A 43 5.42 -6.89 1.88
C ALA A 43 4.64 -6.82 0.56
N PHE A 44 5.09 -5.96 -0.37
CA PHE A 44 4.45 -5.72 -1.67
C PHE A 44 5.18 -6.37 -2.85
N ALA A 45 6.03 -7.37 -2.60
CA ALA A 45 6.64 -8.17 -3.67
C ALA A 45 5.55 -8.70 -4.61
N ASP A 46 5.80 -8.62 -5.93
CA ASP A 46 4.88 -9.00 -7.00
C ASP A 46 3.52 -8.27 -7.01
N VAL A 47 3.35 -7.21 -6.22
CA VAL A 47 2.20 -6.30 -6.29
C VAL A 47 2.57 -5.11 -7.20
N PRO A 48 1.78 -4.80 -8.24
CA PRO A 48 2.07 -3.67 -9.11
C PRO A 48 2.23 -2.36 -8.31
N PRO A 49 3.27 -1.54 -8.55
CA PRO A 49 3.50 -0.34 -7.76
C PRO A 49 2.31 0.63 -7.73
N ALA A 50 1.56 0.71 -8.83
CA ALA A 50 0.37 1.56 -8.93
C ALA A 50 -0.79 1.12 -8.02
N LYS A 51 -0.79 -0.14 -7.53
CA LYS A 51 -1.85 -0.68 -6.66
C LYS A 51 -1.70 -0.32 -5.20
N TRP A 52 -0.60 0.30 -4.79
CA TRP A 52 -0.43 0.67 -3.39
C TRP A 52 0.34 1.97 -3.21
N GLN A 53 0.04 2.69 -2.13
CA GLN A 53 0.63 4.01 -1.84
C GLN A 53 0.78 4.20 -0.33
N LEU A 54 1.95 4.74 0.07
CA LEU A 54 2.14 5.37 1.37
C LEU A 54 1.69 6.83 1.29
N PHE A 55 1.02 7.33 2.32
CA PHE A 55 0.62 8.73 2.40
C PHE A 55 0.72 9.24 3.84
N ASP A 56 1.05 10.52 3.97
CA ASP A 56 1.24 11.21 5.25
C ASP A 56 0.16 12.30 5.41
N ASP A 57 -0.31 12.85 4.29
CA ASP A 57 -1.33 13.87 4.21
C ASP A 57 -2.51 13.37 3.35
N PRO A 58 -3.77 13.53 3.79
CA PRO A 58 -4.93 13.07 3.04
C PRO A 58 -5.09 13.77 1.68
N GLY A 59 -4.54 14.97 1.49
CA GLY A 59 -4.50 15.68 0.21
C GLY A 59 -3.62 15.02 -0.86
N GLN A 60 -2.79 14.03 -0.48
CA GLN A 60 -2.06 13.18 -1.43
C GLN A 60 -2.96 12.10 -2.06
N LEU A 61 -4.19 11.94 -1.57
CA LEU A 61 -5.17 10.99 -2.08
C LEU A 61 -6.09 11.69 -3.07
N SER A 62 -6.33 11.05 -4.23
CA SER A 62 -7.33 11.51 -5.19
C SER A 62 -8.33 10.40 -5.50
N ALA A 63 -9.62 10.78 -5.53
CA ALA A 63 -10.71 9.83 -5.81
C ALA A 63 -10.55 9.19 -7.20
N ASP A 64 -10.11 9.97 -8.19
CA ASP A 64 -9.86 9.50 -9.55
C ASP A 64 -8.73 8.45 -9.64
N ALA A 65 -7.81 8.45 -8.67
CA ALA A 65 -6.73 7.47 -8.61
C ALA A 65 -7.17 6.14 -7.94
N LEU A 66 -8.37 6.07 -7.37
CA LEU A 66 -8.89 4.89 -6.68
C LEU A 66 -9.77 3.99 -7.56
N THR A 67 -10.19 4.45 -8.74
CA THR A 67 -11.20 3.80 -9.58
C THR A 67 -10.71 3.36 -10.97
N ARG A 68 -9.39 3.42 -11.23
CA ARG A 68 -8.78 3.02 -12.51
C ARG A 68 -8.10 1.67 -12.44
#